data_AF-A0A7X8EGF4-F1
#
_entry.id   AF-A0A7X8EGF4-F1
#
_cell.length_a   1.000
_cell.length_b   1.000
_cell.length_c   1.000
_cell.angle_alpha   90.00
_cell.angle_beta   90.00
_cell.angle_gamma   90.00
#
_symmetry.space_group_name_H-M   'P 1'
#
loop_
_entity.id
_entity.type
_entity.pdbx_description
1 polymer ?
#
loop_
_entity_poly.entity_id
_entity_poly.type
_entity_poly.pdbx_seq_one_letter_code
_entity_poly.pdbx_strand_id
1 'polypeptide(L)'
;MKKNIFLSLLSSALILLLLYGCSKENKFTVRTKRATSITSNSAITGGEFANTKVSPPTEFGVCWATHSTPTIKDNKIAGLGEYTDFFCLMTELTPATTYYVRAYAINDVGMVYAPAISFTTKK
;
A
#
# COMPACT_ATOMS: atom_id res chain seq x y z
N MET A 1 57.03 16.86 40.61
CA MET A 1 55.71 17.11 41.24
C MET A 1 55.00 18.26 40.50
N LYS A 2 54.16 17.94 39.50
CA LYS A 2 53.09 18.79 38.95
C LYS A 2 52.04 17.82 38.38
N LYS A 3 50.98 17.56 39.14
CA LYS A 3 49.76 16.91 38.66
C LYS A 3 49.02 17.94 37.80
N ASN A 4 48.51 17.55 36.64
CA ASN A 4 47.46 18.21 35.83
C ASN A 4 47.01 17.17 34.79
N ILE A 5 46.07 16.26 35.08
CA ILE A 5 44.62 16.42 34.90
C ILE A 5 44.28 17.26 33.66
N PHE A 6 44.14 16.58 32.52
CA PHE A 6 43.24 16.97 31.42
C PHE A 6 42.62 15.69 30.85
N LEU A 7 41.79 15.07 31.68
CA LEU A 7 40.83 14.06 31.29
C LEU A 7 39.49 14.78 31.12
N SER A 8 39.27 15.48 30.01
CA SER A 8 37.96 16.02 29.70
C SER A 8 37.83 16.35 28.20
N LEU A 9 36.78 15.78 27.61
CA LEU A 9 36.09 16.30 26.41
C LEU A 9 36.72 16.03 25.03
N LEU A 10 37.24 14.81 24.78
CA LEU A 10 37.38 14.31 23.40
C LEU A 10 36.44 13.15 23.05
N SER A 11 35.37 12.96 23.83
CA SER A 11 34.36 11.91 23.56
C SER A 11 32.95 12.43 23.24
N SER A 12 32.67 13.74 23.32
CA SER A 12 31.29 14.24 23.19
C SER A 12 30.90 14.74 21.78
N ALA A 13 31.84 14.87 20.84
CA ALA A 13 31.54 15.35 19.49
C ALA A 13 31.28 14.23 18.48
N LEU A 14 31.69 12.98 18.75
CA LEU A 14 31.50 11.86 17.83
C LEU A 14 30.22 11.05 18.09
N ILE A 15 29.60 11.22 19.26
CA ILE A 15 28.33 10.55 19.62
C ILE A 15 27.08 11.39 19.25
N LEU A 16 27.23 12.66 18.84
CA LEU A 16 26.12 13.49 18.36
C LEU A 16 25.83 13.38 16.86
N LEU A 17 26.62 12.62 16.09
CA LEU A 17 26.38 12.38 14.66
C LEU A 17 25.61 11.08 14.37
N LEU A 18 25.34 10.25 15.39
CA LEU A 18 24.50 9.05 15.24
C LEU A 18 23.02 9.27 15.58
N LEU A 19 22.62 10.51 15.89
CA LEU A 19 21.22 10.87 16.17
C LEU A 19 20.56 11.71 15.06
N TYR A 20 21.20 11.82 13.88
CA TYR A 20 20.56 12.45 12.73
C TYR A 20 19.75 11.42 11.93
N GLY A 21 18.46 11.36 12.27
CA GLY A 21 17.40 11.14 11.30
C GLY A 21 16.96 9.70 11.10
N CYS A 22 16.15 9.18 12.03
CA CYS A 22 15.09 8.28 11.60
C CYS A 22 14.12 9.12 10.77
N SER A 23 14.32 9.19 9.45
CA SER A 23 13.28 9.68 8.56
C SER A 23 12.15 8.66 8.65
N LYS A 24 11.11 8.95 9.45
CA LYS A 24 9.82 8.30 9.26
C LYS A 24 9.46 8.56 7.80
N GLU A 25 9.68 7.58 6.94
CA GLU A 25 9.19 7.66 5.57
C GLU A 25 7.68 7.80 5.68
N ASN A 26 7.16 8.98 5.36
CA ASN A 26 5.75 9.23 5.22
C ASN A 26 5.32 8.54 3.92
N LYS A 27 5.37 7.20 3.92
CA LYS A 27 5.19 6.39 2.74
C LYS A 27 3.70 6.26 2.50
N PHE A 28 3.30 6.69 1.31
CA PHE A 28 1.97 6.45 0.78
C PHE A 28 1.76 4.94 0.64
N THR A 29 0.77 4.39 1.34
CA THR A 29 0.46 2.95 1.28
C THR A 29 -1.04 2.72 1.23
N VAL A 30 -1.44 1.75 0.41
CA VAL A 30 -2.81 1.26 0.28
C VAL A 30 -2.87 -0.22 0.67
N ARG A 31 -4.01 -0.67 1.20
CA ARG A 31 -4.28 -2.06 1.56
C ARG A 31 -5.48 -2.57 0.79
N THR A 32 -5.38 -3.76 0.20
CA THR A 32 -6.53 -4.41 -0.46
C THR A 32 -7.53 -4.90 0.60
N LYS A 33 -8.80 -4.55 0.45
CA LYS A 33 -9.88 -5.08 1.30
C LYS A 33 -10.25 -6.48 0.86
N ARG A 34 -10.67 -7.33 1.82
CA ARG A 34 -11.15 -8.69 1.50
C ARG A 34 -12.32 -8.61 0.52
N ALA A 35 -12.36 -9.54 -0.42
CA ALA A 35 -13.51 -9.69 -1.29
C ALA A 35 -14.75 -10.12 -0.50
N THR A 36 -15.89 -9.48 -0.79
CA THR A 36 -17.21 -9.73 -0.22
C THR A 36 -18.24 -9.85 -1.34
N SER A 37 -19.48 -10.20 -1.01
CA SER A 37 -20.59 -10.32 -1.97
C SER A 37 -20.22 -11.15 -3.22
N ILE A 38 -19.45 -12.21 -3.03
CA ILE A 38 -18.94 -13.04 -4.13
C ILE A 38 -20.10 -13.86 -4.71
N THR A 39 -20.33 -13.68 -6.01
CA THR A 39 -21.27 -14.45 -6.84
C THR A 39 -20.49 -15.33 -7.82
N SER A 40 -21.18 -15.93 -8.80
CA SER A 40 -20.53 -16.67 -9.87
C SER A 40 -19.82 -15.77 -10.89
N ASN A 41 -20.21 -14.49 -10.99
CA ASN A 41 -19.68 -13.57 -12.00
C ASN A 41 -19.30 -12.17 -11.46
N SER A 42 -19.36 -11.98 -10.14
CA SER A 42 -19.02 -10.70 -9.52
C SER A 42 -18.49 -10.85 -8.11
N ALA A 43 -17.80 -9.80 -7.65
CA ALA A 43 -17.37 -9.64 -6.27
C ALA A 43 -17.20 -8.15 -5.95
N ILE A 44 -17.34 -7.80 -4.67
CA ILE A 44 -17.02 -6.46 -4.17
C ILE A 44 -15.68 -6.54 -3.43
N THR A 45 -14.80 -5.60 -3.71
CA THR A 45 -13.49 -5.43 -3.05
C THR A 45 -13.22 -3.93 -2.89
N GLY A 46 -11.96 -3.52 -2.80
CA GLY A 46 -11.54 -2.14 -2.78
C GLY A 46 -10.22 -1.99 -2.04
N GLY A 47 -10.05 -0.84 -1.39
CA GLY A 47 -8.88 -0.59 -0.58
C GLY A 47 -9.08 0.48 0.46
N GLU A 48 -8.11 0.55 1.36
CA GLU A 48 -8.02 1.52 2.43
C GLU A 48 -6.63 2.15 2.44
N PHE A 49 -6.54 3.45 2.63
CA PHE A 49 -5.28 4.18 2.73
C PHE A 49 -4.84 4.27 4.18
N ALA A 50 -3.66 3.72 4.52
CA ALA A 50 -3.18 3.67 5.90
C ALA A 50 -2.58 5.00 6.40
N ASN A 51 -2.20 5.88 5.48
CA ASN A 51 -1.58 7.16 5.79
C ASN A 51 -2.07 8.25 4.85
N THR A 52 -2.98 9.07 5.34
CA THR A 52 -3.62 10.17 4.60
C THR A 52 -2.91 11.52 4.82
N LYS A 53 -1.75 11.53 5.49
CA LYS A 53 -0.93 12.74 5.71
C LYS A 53 0.00 13.06 4.54
N VAL A 54 -0.18 12.41 3.39
CA VAL A 54 0.58 12.61 2.16
C VAL A 54 -0.35 13.07 1.05
N SER A 55 0.21 13.52 -0.08
CA SER A 55 -0.59 13.95 -1.22
C SER A 55 -1.58 12.85 -1.66
N PRO A 56 -2.86 13.19 -1.85
CA PRO A 56 -3.86 12.24 -2.29
C PRO A 56 -3.51 11.67 -3.67
N PRO A 57 -3.93 10.43 -3.96
CA PRO A 57 -3.80 9.87 -5.29
C PRO A 57 -4.69 10.61 -6.30
N THR A 58 -4.18 10.73 -7.52
CA THR A 58 -4.92 11.20 -8.70
C THR A 58 -5.72 10.07 -9.35
N GLU A 59 -5.31 8.80 -9.16
CA GLU A 59 -6.06 7.61 -9.56
C GLU A 59 -5.90 6.51 -8.49
N PHE A 60 -6.96 5.79 -8.19
CA PHE A 60 -6.91 4.61 -7.33
C PHE A 60 -8.00 3.61 -7.70
N GLY A 61 -7.80 2.35 -7.32
CA GLY A 61 -8.75 1.30 -7.60
C GLY A 61 -8.19 -0.07 -7.30
N VAL A 62 -8.69 -1.09 -8.01
CA VAL A 62 -8.14 -2.44 -7.94
C VAL A 62 -7.78 -2.95 -9.34
N CYS A 63 -6.74 -3.77 -9.39
CA CYS A 63 -6.41 -4.59 -10.55
C CYS A 63 -6.50 -6.08 -10.18
N TRP A 64 -6.87 -6.93 -11.14
CA TRP A 64 -7.05 -8.36 -10.91
C TRP A 64 -6.72 -9.23 -12.12
N ALA A 65 -6.32 -10.46 -11.82
CA ALA A 65 -6.02 -11.50 -12.81
C ALA A 65 -6.15 -12.90 -12.19
N THR A 66 -5.97 -13.94 -13.00
CA THR A 66 -5.87 -15.33 -12.54
C THR A 66 -4.44 -15.74 -12.18
N HIS A 67 -3.45 -14.87 -12.37
CA HIS A 67 -2.10 -15.02 -11.83
C HIS A 67 -1.91 -14.17 -10.56
N SER A 68 -0.92 -14.53 -9.74
CA SER A 68 -0.75 -14.05 -8.36
C SER A 68 -0.30 -12.59 -8.21
N THR A 69 0.14 -11.97 -9.30
CA THR A 69 0.75 -10.63 -9.29
C THR A 69 0.11 -9.69 -10.31
N PRO A 70 -1.20 -9.39 -10.21
CA PRO A 70 -1.85 -8.47 -11.13
C PRO A 70 -1.22 -7.07 -11.06
N THR A 71 -1.36 -6.35 -12.16
CA THR A 71 -0.92 -4.97 -12.36
C THR A 71 -2.02 -4.19 -13.07
N ILE A 72 -1.87 -2.87 -13.19
CA ILE A 72 -2.82 -2.05 -13.95
C ILE A 72 -2.86 -2.36 -15.47
N LYS A 73 -1.99 -3.25 -15.98
CA LYS A 73 -2.04 -3.73 -17.37
C LYS A 73 -2.96 -4.94 -17.55
N ASP A 74 -3.39 -5.56 -16.46
CA ASP A 74 -4.40 -6.62 -16.44
C ASP A 74 -5.80 -5.99 -16.41
N ASN A 75 -6.79 -6.69 -15.85
CA ASN A 75 -8.08 -6.09 -15.59
C ASN A 75 -7.94 -5.05 -14.47
N LYS A 76 -8.55 -3.88 -14.64
CA LYS A 76 -8.60 -2.85 -13.61
C LYS A 76 -9.94 -2.12 -13.60
N ILE A 77 -10.27 -1.56 -12.44
CA ILE A 77 -11.42 -0.66 -12.27
C ILE A 77 -11.03 0.44 -11.28
N ALA A 78 -11.50 1.66 -11.55
CA ALA A 78 -11.34 2.77 -10.64
C ALA A 78 -12.21 2.56 -9.38
N GLY A 79 -11.69 3.00 -8.24
CA GLY A 79 -12.41 2.94 -6.97
C GLY A 79 -13.51 3.99 -6.88
N LEU A 80 -14.59 3.63 -6.20
CA LEU A 80 -15.64 4.56 -5.76
C LEU A 80 -15.47 4.78 -4.25
N GLY A 81 -15.38 6.04 -3.83
CA GLY A 81 -15.14 6.40 -2.43
C GLY A 81 -14.20 7.58 -2.29
N GLU A 82 -13.57 7.68 -1.13
CA GLU A 82 -12.76 8.83 -0.71
C GLU A 82 -11.31 8.45 -0.47
N TYR A 83 -10.45 9.44 -0.22
CA TYR A 83 -9.05 9.24 0.18
C TYR A 83 -8.90 8.74 1.63
N THR A 84 -9.65 7.70 1.97
CA THR A 84 -9.61 6.96 3.24
C THR A 84 -9.99 5.50 2.96
N ASP A 85 -11.13 5.30 2.30
CA ASP A 85 -11.70 4.00 1.95
C ASP A 85 -12.42 4.08 0.60
N PHE A 86 -12.27 3.04 -0.20
CA PHE A 86 -12.97 2.89 -1.47
C PHE A 86 -13.40 1.45 -1.72
N PHE A 87 -14.38 1.30 -2.60
CA PHE A 87 -14.89 0.01 -3.05
C PHE A 87 -14.86 -0.11 -4.58
N CYS A 88 -14.80 -1.35 -5.04
CA CYS A 88 -14.83 -1.71 -6.46
C CYS A 88 -15.79 -2.88 -6.67
N LEU A 89 -16.73 -2.75 -7.59
CA LEU A 89 -17.56 -3.84 -8.06
C LEU A 89 -16.88 -4.50 -9.28
N MET A 90 -16.35 -5.69 -9.08
CA MET A 90 -15.79 -6.51 -10.17
C MET A 90 -16.94 -7.30 -10.81
N THR A 91 -17.12 -7.19 -12.12
CA THR A 91 -18.14 -7.88 -12.92
C THR A 91 -17.51 -8.74 -14.00
N GLU A 92 -18.33 -9.50 -14.73
CA GLU A 92 -17.90 -10.36 -15.86
C GLU A 92 -16.84 -11.40 -15.49
N LEU A 93 -16.84 -11.83 -14.22
CA LEU A 93 -15.94 -12.87 -13.75
C LEU A 93 -16.40 -14.25 -14.24
N THR A 94 -15.46 -15.15 -14.45
CA THR A 94 -15.77 -16.53 -14.78
C THR A 94 -16.20 -17.30 -13.51
N PRO A 95 -17.25 -18.13 -13.54
CA PRO A 95 -17.62 -19.00 -12.42
C PRO A 95 -16.51 -19.96 -12.00
N ALA A 96 -16.53 -20.36 -10.73
CA ALA A 96 -15.58 -21.31 -10.13
C ALA A 96 -14.09 -20.97 -10.38
N THR A 97 -13.75 -19.69 -10.50
CA THR A 97 -12.42 -19.21 -10.90
C THR A 97 -11.78 -18.43 -9.75
N THR A 98 -10.51 -18.72 -9.49
CA THR A 98 -9.72 -17.98 -8.49
C THR A 98 -9.12 -16.73 -9.12
N TYR A 99 -9.39 -15.59 -8.50
CA TYR A 99 -8.82 -14.30 -8.87
C TYR A 99 -7.90 -13.80 -7.77
N TYR A 100 -6.81 -13.18 -8.19
CA TYR A 100 -5.92 -12.39 -7.34
C TYR A 100 -6.20 -10.92 -7.58
N VAL A 101 -6.28 -10.14 -6.51
CA VAL A 101 -6.66 -8.73 -6.55
C VAL A 101 -5.65 -7.91 -5.77
N ARG A 102 -5.27 -6.75 -6.32
CA ARG A 102 -4.45 -5.75 -5.65
C ARG A 102 -5.10 -4.39 -5.76
N ALA A 103 -5.24 -3.71 -4.62
CA ALA A 103 -5.45 -2.27 -4.63
C ALA A 103 -4.21 -1.57 -5.20
N TYR A 104 -4.43 -0.55 -6.02
CA TYR A 104 -3.37 0.32 -6.54
C TYR A 104 -3.76 1.77 -6.32
N ALA A 105 -2.73 2.63 -6.29
CA ALA A 105 -2.93 4.07 -6.29
C ALA A 105 -1.75 4.79 -6.95
N ILE A 106 -2.05 5.89 -7.62
CA ILE A 106 -1.13 6.69 -8.43
C ILE A 106 -1.23 8.13 -7.94
N ASN A 107 -0.09 8.78 -7.74
CA ASN A 107 0.01 10.23 -7.56
C ASN A 107 1.13 10.77 -8.46
N ASP A 108 1.39 12.07 -8.37
CA ASP A 108 2.40 12.74 -9.20
C ASP A 108 3.84 12.25 -8.94
N VAL A 109 4.09 11.60 -7.81
CA VAL A 109 5.40 11.03 -7.43
C VAL A 109 5.56 9.63 -7.99
N GLY A 110 4.49 8.85 -8.07
CA GLY A 110 4.53 7.50 -8.62
C GLY A 110 3.33 6.63 -8.25
N MET A 111 3.54 5.32 -8.33
CA MET A 111 2.51 4.31 -8.16
C MET A 111 2.89 3.34 -7.05
N VAL A 112 1.88 2.93 -6.29
CA VAL A 112 2.00 1.87 -5.29
C VAL A 112 0.94 0.80 -5.51
N TYR A 113 1.30 -0.42 -5.11
CA TYR A 113 0.39 -1.56 -5.06
C TYR A 113 0.36 -2.11 -3.64
N ALA A 114 -0.83 -2.52 -3.20
CA ALA A 114 -0.96 -3.38 -2.04
C ALA A 114 -0.46 -4.81 -2.32
N PRO A 115 -0.21 -5.61 -1.28
CA PRO A 115 -0.15 -7.06 -1.40
C PRO A 115 -1.43 -7.61 -2.05
N ALA A 116 -1.27 -8.68 -2.83
CA ALA A 116 -2.39 -9.38 -3.43
C ALA A 116 -3.16 -10.17 -2.37
N ILE A 117 -4.49 -10.20 -2.52
CA ILE A 117 -5.35 -11.20 -1.89
C ILE A 117 -5.97 -12.07 -2.98
N SER A 118 -6.52 -13.22 -2.61
CA SER A 118 -7.27 -14.05 -3.54
C SER A 118 -8.68 -14.37 -3.05
N PHE A 119 -9.59 -14.60 -3.97
CA PHE A 119 -10.90 -15.18 -3.73
C PHE A 119 -11.32 -16.06 -4.92
N THR A 120 -12.30 -16.93 -4.72
CA THR A 120 -12.84 -17.80 -5.77
C THR A 120 -14.31 -17.48 -5.97
N THR A 121 -14.73 -17.26 -7.22
CA THR A 121 -16.14 -17.08 -7.58
C THR A 121 -16.94 -18.35 -7.30
N LYS A 122 -18.25 -18.19 -7.11
CA LYS A 122 -19.17 -19.33 -6.94
C LYS A 122 -19.32 -20.10 -8.25
N LYS A 123 -19.82 -21.34 -8.15
CA LYS A 123 -20.24 -22.13 -9.30
C LYS A 123 -21.47 -21.53 -9.96
#